data_AF-A0A527HCS8-F1
#
_entry.id   AF-A0A527HCS8-F1
#
_cell.length_a   1.000
_cell.length_b   1.000
_cell.length_c   1.000
_cell.angle_alpha   90.00
_cell.angle_beta   90.00
_cell.angle_gamma   90.00
#
_symmetry.space_group_name_H-M   'P 1'
#
loop_
_entity.id
_entity.type
_entity.pdbx_description
1 polymer ?
#
loop_
_entity_poly.entity_id
_entity_poly.type
_entity_poly.pdbx_seq_one_letter_code
_entity_poly.pdbx_strand_id
1 'polypeptide(L)'
;KLEREMIAVAVSSINHCYYCLTAHGAAVRQLSGDPPLGEMMVMNFRAADLSPRQVAMLEFTVKLTQEPAKIVEADRAALRQAGFTDRDIWDIASTAAFFNMSNRVAAAIDMRPNDEYHAMAR
;
A
#
# COMPACT_ATOMS: atom_id res chain seq x y z
N LYS A 1 -3.59 -11.71 1.84
CA LYS A 1 -4.68 -10.69 1.82
C LYS A 1 -4.20 -9.37 2.43
N LEU A 2 -3.73 -9.37 3.69
CA LEU A 2 -3.17 -8.20 4.37
C LEU A 2 -2.10 -7.46 3.54
N GLU A 3 -1.14 -8.17 2.95
CA GLU A 3 -0.04 -7.52 2.19
C GLU A 3 -0.52 -6.66 1.01
N ARG A 4 -1.62 -7.04 0.35
CA ARG A 4 -2.21 -6.23 -0.72
C ARG A 4 -2.85 -4.96 -0.18
N GLU A 5 -3.45 -5.03 1.02
CA GLU A 5 -3.98 -3.84 1.70
C GLU A 5 -2.85 -2.94 2.21
N MET A 6 -1.72 -3.51 2.64
CA MET A 6 -0.53 -2.71 2.98
C MET A 6 0.00 -1.94 1.77
N ILE A 7 0.07 -2.58 0.60
CA ILE A 7 0.39 -1.90 -0.67
C ILE A 7 -0.63 -0.78 -0.95
N ALA A 8 -1.93 -1.08 -0.82
CA ALA A 8 -3.01 -0.11 -1.03
C ALA A 8 -2.85 1.14 -0.18
N VAL A 9 -2.61 0.97 1.12
CA VAL A 9 -2.44 2.07 2.07
C VAL A 9 -1.14 2.83 1.79
N ALA A 10 -0.03 2.16 1.47
CA ALA A 10 1.23 2.83 1.17
C ALA A 10 1.14 3.71 -0.09
N VAL A 11 0.53 3.22 -1.18
CA VAL A 11 0.26 4.04 -2.39
C VAL A 11 -0.65 5.22 -2.04
N SER A 12 -1.72 4.96 -1.27
CA SER A 12 -2.71 5.97 -0.91
C SER A 12 -2.16 7.04 0.04
N SER A 13 -1.18 6.69 0.87
CA SER A 13 -0.46 7.61 1.74
C SER A 13 0.38 8.59 0.92
N ILE A 14 1.16 8.08 -0.03
CA ILE A 14 1.96 8.91 -0.95
C ILE A 14 1.08 9.85 -1.76
N ASN A 15 -0.08 9.37 -2.23
CA ASN A 15 -1.00 10.15 -3.04
C ASN A 15 -2.01 10.98 -2.22
N HIS A 16 -1.94 10.94 -0.88
CA HIS A 16 -2.86 11.62 0.03
C HIS A 16 -4.36 11.40 -0.27
N CYS A 17 -4.73 10.18 -0.65
CA CYS A 17 -6.10 9.87 -1.04
C CYS A 17 -6.99 9.58 0.18
N TYR A 18 -7.83 10.53 0.60
CA TYR A 18 -8.71 10.40 1.76
C TYR A 18 -9.64 9.17 1.70
N TYR A 19 -10.31 8.94 0.57
CA TYR A 19 -11.17 7.77 0.37
C TYR A 19 -10.41 6.48 0.63
N CYS A 20 -9.30 6.28 -0.08
CA CYS A 20 -8.57 5.03 -0.04
C CYS A 20 -7.85 4.82 1.30
N LEU A 21 -7.30 5.87 1.91
CA LEU A 21 -6.69 5.80 3.24
C LEU A 21 -7.70 5.37 4.31
N THR A 22 -8.93 5.90 4.24
CA THR A 22 -9.98 5.56 5.19
C THR A 22 -10.42 4.11 5.03
N ALA A 23 -10.76 3.69 3.82
CA ALA A 23 -11.28 2.35 3.55
C ALA A 23 -10.20 1.25 3.71
N HIS A 24 -9.04 1.42 3.08
CA HIS A 24 -7.98 0.41 3.12
C HIS A 24 -7.18 0.46 4.42
N GLY A 25 -7.11 1.62 5.10
CA GLY A 25 -6.60 1.69 6.47
C GLY A 25 -7.45 0.86 7.43
N ALA A 26 -8.78 0.94 7.32
CA ALA A 26 -9.67 0.07 8.08
C ALA A 26 -9.47 -1.42 7.75
N ALA A 27 -9.26 -1.77 6.48
CA ALA A 27 -8.96 -3.13 6.06
C ALA A 27 -7.63 -3.65 6.63
N VAL A 28 -6.57 -2.83 6.68
CA VAL A 28 -5.31 -3.18 7.33
C VAL A 28 -5.56 -3.50 8.80
N ARG A 29 -6.20 -2.60 9.56
CA ARG A 29 -6.50 -2.82 10.98
C ARG A 29 -7.29 -4.11 11.22
N GLN A 30 -8.31 -4.36 10.39
CA GLN A 30 -9.15 -5.55 10.51
C GLN A 30 -8.40 -6.85 10.19
N LEU A 31 -7.60 -6.86 9.13
CA LEU A 31 -6.89 -8.06 8.68
C LEU A 31 -5.66 -8.39 9.52
N SER A 32 -5.00 -7.37 10.08
CA SER A 32 -3.88 -7.56 11.00
C SER A 32 -4.32 -7.91 12.42
N GLY A 33 -5.50 -7.46 12.83
CA GLY A 33 -5.88 -7.46 14.25
C GLY A 33 -5.04 -6.48 15.09
N ASP A 34 -4.32 -5.58 14.42
CA ASP A 34 -3.37 -4.62 15.00
C ASP A 34 -3.72 -3.21 14.50
N PRO A 35 -4.55 -2.46 15.28
CA PRO A 35 -4.92 -1.10 14.94
C PRO A 35 -3.71 -0.14 14.80
N PRO A 36 -2.70 -0.16 15.69
CA PRO A 36 -1.46 0.60 15.51
C PRO A 36 -0.78 0.40 14.16
N LEU A 37 -0.71 -0.84 13.65
CA LEU A 37 -0.14 -1.10 12.31
C LEU A 37 -0.90 -0.33 11.21
N GLY A 38 -2.23 -0.29 11.28
CA GLY A 38 -3.03 0.48 10.31
C GLY A 38 -2.68 1.97 10.31
N GLU A 39 -2.47 2.55 11.50
CA GLU A 39 -2.07 3.97 11.62
C GLU A 39 -0.67 4.22 11.08
N MET A 40 0.30 3.35 11.43
CA MET A 40 1.67 3.46 10.90
C MET A 40 1.68 3.34 9.37
N MET A 41 0.91 2.40 8.80
CA MET A 41 0.79 2.28 7.34
C MET A 41 0.22 3.54 6.70
N VAL A 42 -0.79 4.17 7.30
CA VAL A 42 -1.39 5.43 6.82
C VAL A 42 -0.41 6.60 6.89
N MET A 43 0.35 6.72 7.98
CA MET A 43 1.19 7.88 8.25
C MET A 43 2.60 7.76 7.66
N ASN A 44 3.28 6.65 7.93
CA ASN A 44 4.61 6.34 7.43
C ASN A 44 4.93 4.86 7.73
N PHE A 45 4.84 3.96 6.74
CA PHE A 45 5.07 2.54 6.95
C PHE A 45 6.47 2.21 7.51
N ARG A 46 7.45 3.12 7.37
CA ARG A 46 8.81 2.95 7.90
C ARG A 46 8.87 3.06 9.42
N ALA A 47 7.81 3.54 10.07
CA ALA A 47 7.67 3.53 11.52
C ALA A 47 7.16 2.17 12.07
N ALA A 48 6.67 1.28 11.19
CA ALA A 48 6.21 -0.04 11.58
C ALA A 48 7.35 -1.05 11.65
N ASP A 49 7.27 -1.98 12.61
CA ASP A 49 8.17 -3.13 12.70
C ASP A 49 7.75 -4.18 11.66
N LEU A 50 8.29 -4.04 10.44
CA LEU A 50 7.95 -4.87 9.30
C LEU A 50 9.04 -5.89 9.00
N SER A 51 8.64 -7.07 8.57
CA SER A 51 9.61 -8.07 8.09
C SER A 51 10.41 -7.53 6.89
N PRO A 52 11.65 -7.99 6.67
CA PRO A 52 12.45 -7.59 5.51
C PRO A 52 11.72 -7.79 4.17
N ARG A 53 10.90 -8.84 4.09
CA ARG A 53 10.05 -9.13 2.92
C ARG A 53 8.98 -8.06 2.70
N GLN A 54 8.29 -7.62 3.75
CA GLN A 54 7.31 -6.53 3.66
C GLN A 54 7.97 -5.19 3.34
N VAL A 55 9.13 -4.89 3.92
CA VAL A 55 9.89 -3.68 3.59
C VAL A 55 10.25 -3.64 2.11
N ALA A 56 10.81 -4.73 1.55
CA ALA A 56 11.16 -4.80 0.13
C ALA A 56 9.94 -4.57 -0.80
N MET A 57 8.80 -5.17 -0.46
CA MET A 57 7.54 -4.97 -1.19
C MET A 57 7.06 -3.52 -1.17
N LEU A 58 7.12 -2.86 0.00
CA LEU A 58 6.66 -1.49 0.15
C LEU A 58 7.63 -0.47 -0.45
N GLU A 59 8.94 -0.68 -0.38
CA GLU A 59 9.92 0.18 -1.06
C GLU A 59 9.77 0.12 -2.58
N PHE A 60 9.54 -1.07 -3.15
CA PHE A 60 9.19 -1.19 -4.57
C PHE A 60 7.90 -0.42 -4.91
N THR A 61 6.88 -0.55 -4.05
CA THR A 61 5.59 0.15 -4.19
C THR A 61 5.76 1.67 -4.17
N VAL A 62 6.59 2.19 -3.27
CA VAL A 62 6.94 3.63 -3.18
C VAL A 62 7.57 4.10 -4.48
N LYS A 63 8.63 3.42 -4.93
CA LYS A 63 9.35 3.82 -6.16
C LYS A 63 8.45 3.77 -7.38
N LEU A 64 7.63 2.73 -7.53
CA LEU A 64 6.69 2.60 -8.64
C LEU A 64 5.62 3.71 -8.63
N THR A 65 5.25 4.20 -7.45
CA THR A 65 4.27 5.29 -7.29
C THR A 65 4.87 6.65 -7.61
N GLN A 66 6.09 6.92 -7.12
CA GLN A 66 6.72 8.26 -7.23
C GLN A 66 7.50 8.43 -8.54
N GLU A 67 8.23 7.40 -8.98
CA GLU A 67 9.21 7.50 -10.05
C GLU A 67 9.15 6.29 -11.01
N PRO A 68 7.98 5.96 -11.61
CA PRO A 68 7.82 4.77 -12.44
C PRO A 68 8.80 4.72 -13.63
N ALA A 69 9.20 5.88 -14.16
CA ALA A 69 10.18 5.99 -15.25
C ALA A 69 11.61 5.53 -14.87
N LYS A 70 11.91 5.38 -13.57
CA LYS A 70 13.21 4.96 -13.05
C LYS A 70 13.24 3.49 -12.60
N ILE A 71 12.18 2.73 -12.86
CA ILE A 71 12.15 1.29 -12.55
C ILE A 71 13.09 0.54 -13.50
N VAL A 72 13.97 -0.29 -12.91
CA VAL A 72 15.02 -1.05 -13.61
C VAL A 72 15.08 -2.49 -13.07
N GLU A 73 15.96 -3.32 -13.63
CA GLU A 73 16.09 -4.74 -13.22
C GLU A 73 16.52 -4.90 -11.76
N ALA A 74 17.35 -3.99 -11.25
CA ALA A 74 17.78 -4.03 -9.85
C ALA A 74 16.59 -4.01 -8.87
N ASP A 75 15.49 -3.33 -9.22
CA ASP A 75 14.29 -3.27 -8.37
C ASP A 75 13.58 -4.64 -8.31
N ARG A 76 13.49 -5.34 -9.44
CA ARG A 76 12.93 -6.70 -9.50
C ARG A 76 13.86 -7.72 -8.84
N ALA A 77 15.17 -7.57 -9.01
CA ALA A 77 16.17 -8.41 -8.36
C ALA A 77 16.10 -8.29 -6.83
N ALA A 78 15.92 -7.09 -6.29
CA ALA A 78 15.73 -6.87 -4.84
C ALA A 78 14.49 -7.59 -4.31
N LEU A 79 13.38 -7.58 -5.05
CA LEU A 79 12.18 -8.37 -4.68
C LEU A 79 12.48 -9.88 -4.68
N ARG A 80 13.18 -10.39 -5.69
CA ARG A 80 13.57 -11.82 -5.72
C ARG A 80 14.47 -12.20 -4.55
N GLN A 81 15.41 -11.33 -4.18
CA GLN A 81 16.27 -11.53 -3.00
C GLN A 81 15.47 -11.56 -1.69
N ALA A 82 14.36 -10.82 -1.62
CA ALA A 82 13.41 -10.87 -0.51
C ALA A 82 12.45 -12.09 -0.55
N GLY A 83 12.61 -12.99 -1.52
CA GLY A 83 11.85 -14.24 -1.64
C GLY A 83 10.56 -14.15 -2.46
N PHE A 84 10.35 -13.09 -3.24
CA PHE A 84 9.22 -12.98 -4.15
C PHE A 84 9.48 -13.70 -5.48
N THR A 85 8.49 -14.47 -5.95
CA THR A 85 8.50 -15.04 -7.30
C THR A 85 8.14 -13.97 -8.34
N ASP A 86 8.42 -14.23 -9.63
CA ASP A 86 8.00 -13.31 -10.70
C ASP A 86 6.48 -13.10 -10.73
N ARG A 87 5.70 -14.11 -10.31
CA ARG A 87 4.25 -13.96 -10.17
C ARG A 87 3.89 -13.02 -9.02
N ASP A 88 4.59 -13.11 -7.89
CA ASP A 88 4.37 -12.18 -6.79
C ASP A 88 4.77 -10.75 -7.18
N ILE A 89 5.86 -10.58 -7.92
CA ILE A 89 6.28 -9.27 -8.46
C ILE A 89 5.18 -8.67 -9.35
N TRP A 90 4.58 -9.49 -10.22
CA TRP A 90 3.42 -9.09 -11.00
C TRP A 90 2.24 -8.66 -10.12
N ASP A 91 1.91 -9.43 -9.10
CA ASP A 91 0.79 -9.14 -8.20
C ASP A 91 1.04 -7.86 -7.37
N ILE A 92 2.27 -7.62 -6.91
CA ILE A 92 2.70 -6.39 -6.23
C ILE A 92 2.55 -5.19 -7.16
N ALA A 93 3.13 -5.27 -8.36
CA ALA A 93 3.09 -4.20 -9.35
C ALA A 93 1.66 -3.88 -9.78
N SER A 94 0.84 -4.91 -10.01
CA SER A 94 -0.57 -4.76 -10.38
C SER A 94 -1.38 -4.10 -9.28
N THR A 95 -1.15 -4.49 -8.02
CA THR A 95 -1.83 -3.90 -6.86
C THR A 95 -1.44 -2.42 -6.71
N ALA A 96 -0.15 -2.11 -6.78
CA ALA A 96 0.34 -0.74 -6.68
C ALA A 96 -0.15 0.16 -7.83
N ALA A 97 -0.16 -0.36 -9.06
CA ALA A 97 -0.68 0.34 -10.23
C ALA A 97 -2.19 0.58 -10.13
N PHE A 98 -2.95 -0.41 -9.66
CA PHE A 98 -4.39 -0.28 -9.44
C PHE A 98 -4.71 0.84 -8.45
N PHE A 99 -4.00 0.92 -7.32
CA PHE A 99 -4.23 2.00 -6.35
C PHE A 99 -3.78 3.37 -6.85
N ASN A 100 -2.77 3.43 -7.71
CA ASN A 100 -2.43 4.66 -8.42
C ASN A 100 -3.60 5.15 -9.30
N MET A 101 -4.30 4.27 -9.99
CA MET A 101 -5.52 4.61 -10.72
C MET A 101 -6.65 5.02 -9.77
N SER A 102 -6.97 4.17 -8.78
CA SER A 102 -8.08 4.39 -7.84
C SER A 102 -7.94 5.70 -7.07
N ASN A 103 -6.73 6.03 -6.61
CA ASN A 103 -6.47 7.30 -5.93
C ASN A 103 -6.73 8.50 -6.83
N ARG A 104 -6.29 8.44 -8.10
CA ARG A 104 -6.50 9.52 -9.08
C ARG A 104 -7.97 9.74 -9.38
N VAL A 105 -8.74 8.66 -9.56
CA VAL A 105 -10.18 8.74 -9.76
C VAL A 105 -10.86 9.32 -8.52
N ALA A 106 -10.61 8.77 -7.34
CA ALA A 106 -11.24 9.22 -6.09
C ALA A 106 -10.95 10.70 -5.80
N ALA A 107 -9.70 11.13 -5.98
CA ALA A 107 -9.31 12.54 -5.80
C ALA A 107 -9.97 13.46 -6.84
N ALA A 108 -10.07 13.03 -8.11
CA ALA A 108 -10.63 13.85 -9.18
C ALA A 108 -12.12 14.18 -8.99
N ILE A 109 -12.86 13.34 -8.25
CA ILE A 109 -14.31 13.49 -8.06
C ILE A 109 -14.73 13.77 -6.60
N ASP A 110 -13.77 14.05 -5.71
CA ASP A 110 -13.99 14.17 -4.25
C ASP A 110 -14.82 13.00 -3.69
N MET A 111 -14.42 11.77 -4.03
CA MET A 111 -15.13 10.57 -3.56
C MET A 111 -15.06 10.49 -2.02
N ARG A 112 -16.21 10.36 -1.35
CA ARG A 112 -16.29 10.26 0.10
C ARG A 112 -16.40 8.81 0.57
N PRO A 113 -15.53 8.35 1.49
CA PRO A 113 -15.66 7.02 2.08
C PRO A 113 -16.88 6.98 3.01
N ASN A 114 -17.41 5.79 3.23
CA ASN A 114 -18.46 5.55 4.22
C ASN A 114 -17.97 5.88 5.64
N ASP A 115 -18.83 6.50 6.46
CA ASP A 115 -18.49 6.94 7.82
C ASP A 115 -18.08 5.77 8.73
N GLU A 116 -18.66 4.59 8.51
CA GLU A 116 -18.41 3.39 9.33
C GLU A 116 -16.93 2.98 9.34
N TYR A 117 -16.19 3.23 8.25
CA TYR A 117 -14.76 2.89 8.16
C TYR A 117 -13.90 3.62 9.20
N HIS A 118 -14.34 4.78 9.70
CA HIS A 118 -13.60 5.53 10.71
C HIS A 118 -13.58 4.83 12.07
N ALA A 119 -14.65 4.09 12.41
CA ALA A 119 -14.81 3.38 13.67
C ALA A 119 -14.45 1.89 13.61
N MET A 120 -14.31 1.32 12.41
CA MET A 120 -13.98 -0.11 12.24
C MET A 120 -12.60 -0.48 12.78
N ALA A 121 -12.52 -1.62 13.48
CA ALA A 121 -11.28 -2.26 13.95
C ALA A 121 -10.34 -1.26 14.65
N ARG A 122 -10.84 -0.59 15.70
CA ARG A 122 -10.12 0.35 16.55
C ARG A 122 -9.73 -0.30 17.87
#